data_AF-A0A8E0RU00-F1
#
_entry.id   AF-A0A8E0RU00-F1
#
_cell.length_a   1.000
_cell.length_b   1.000
_cell.length_c   1.000
_cell.angle_alpha   90.00
_cell.angle_beta   90.00
_cell.angle_gamma   90.00
#
_symmetry.space_group_name_H-M   'P 1'
#
loop_
_entity.id
_entity.type
_entity.pdbx_description
1 polymer ?
#
loop_
_entity_poly.entity_id
_entity_poly.type
_entity_poly.pdbx_seq_one_letter_code
_entity_poly.pdbx_strand_id
1 'polypeptide(L)'
;MANSAQVSVAADLLDTGLTTLSALLPLFDSGGGSFYDLRHVTQPSGAQSVMSHATRTTVSGNTLHSDVGPNRARWDYHAVHIRQLRILSTIDSYSERAKQWLITANRWTSYMAGFRSPHN
;
A
#
# COMPACT_ATOMS: atom_id res chain seq x y z
N MET A 1 0.21 27.21 27.43
CA MET A 1 1.04 25.99 27.67
C MET A 1 0.43 24.72 27.07
N ALA A 2 -0.90 24.56 26.97
CA ALA A 2 -1.51 23.37 26.33
C ALA A 2 -1.26 23.27 24.80
N ASN A 3 -1.23 24.40 24.10
CA ASN A 3 -1.11 24.41 22.63
C ASN A 3 0.28 23.96 22.13
N SER A 4 1.35 24.31 22.85
CA SER A 4 2.72 23.91 22.49
C SER A 4 3.00 22.42 22.71
N ALA A 5 2.39 21.81 23.72
CA ALA A 5 2.52 20.37 23.99
C ALA A 5 1.73 19.51 22.99
N GLN A 6 0.57 19.99 22.52
CA GLN A 6 -0.20 19.30 21.48
C GLN A 6 0.51 19.36 20.12
N VAL A 7 1.13 20.50 19.79
CA VAL A 7 1.94 20.67 18.58
C VAL A 7 3.15 19.73 18.57
N SER A 8 3.81 19.49 19.71
CA SER A 8 4.93 18.56 19.77
C SER A 8 4.49 17.10 19.53
N VAL A 9 3.39 16.66 20.15
CA VAL A 9 2.88 15.29 19.95
C VAL A 9 2.46 15.06 18.49
N ALA A 10 1.79 16.02 17.87
CA ALA A 10 1.38 15.92 16.47
C ALA A 10 2.59 15.85 15.51
N ALA A 11 3.63 16.64 15.78
CA ALA A 11 4.87 16.61 15.01
C ALA A 11 5.60 15.27 15.14
N ASP A 12 5.69 14.71 16.36
CA ASP A 12 6.35 13.43 16.62
C ASP A 12 5.62 12.26 15.94
N LEU A 13 4.29 12.25 16.00
CA LEU A 13 3.46 11.24 15.32
C LEU A 13 3.58 11.34 13.80
N LEU A 14 3.61 12.56 13.26
CA LEU A 14 3.80 12.78 11.83
C LEU A 14 5.18 12.26 11.39
N ASP A 15 6.25 12.62 12.10
CA ASP A 15 7.59 12.18 11.73
C ASP A 15 7.77 10.66 11.82
N THR A 16 7.23 10.05 12.88
CA THR A 16 7.19 8.59 13.04
C THR A 16 6.42 7.92 11.90
N GLY A 17 5.27 8.49 11.52
CA GLY A 17 4.44 8.01 10.43
C GLY A 17 5.12 8.12 9.06
N LEU A 18 5.77 9.23 8.76
CA LEU A 18 6.51 9.43 7.51
C LEU A 18 7.74 8.52 7.41
N THR A 19 8.41 8.27 8.53
CA THR A 19 9.50 7.28 8.61
C THR A 19 8.98 5.87 8.33
N THR A 20 7.87 5.48 8.95
CA THR A 20 7.24 4.17 8.73
C THR A 20 6.75 4.02 7.29
N LEU A 21 6.13 5.05 6.72
CA LEU A 21 5.72 5.07 5.32
C LEU A 21 6.90 4.76 4.40
N SER A 22 8.04 5.41 4.62
CA SER A 22 9.24 5.24 3.78
C SER A 22 9.81 3.83 3.86
N ALA A 23 9.83 3.25 5.06
CA ALA A 23 10.29 1.88 5.28
C ALA A 23 9.38 0.85 4.61
N LEU A 24 8.06 1.05 4.64
CA LEU A 24 7.08 0.09 4.13
C LEU A 24 6.69 0.32 2.67
N LEU A 25 6.97 1.49 2.09
CA LEU A 25 6.56 1.86 0.74
C LEU A 25 6.91 0.81 -0.34
N PRO A 26 8.09 0.15 -0.32
CA PRO A 26 8.41 -0.89 -1.30
C PRO A 26 7.42 -2.06 -1.30
N LEU A 27 6.79 -2.39 -0.16
CA LEU A 27 5.81 -3.47 -0.06
C LEU A 27 4.51 -3.19 -0.82
N PHE A 28 4.27 -1.94 -1.18
CA PHE A 28 3.10 -1.54 -1.99
C PHE A 28 3.40 -1.57 -3.50
N ASP A 29 4.63 -1.80 -3.93
CA ASP A 29 5.00 -1.83 -5.35
C ASP A 29 4.86 -3.24 -5.92
N SER A 30 4.06 -3.40 -6.98
CA SER A 30 3.86 -4.70 -7.64
C SER A 30 4.71 -4.88 -8.91
N GLY A 31 5.58 -3.91 -9.24
CA GLY A 31 6.36 -3.89 -10.50
C GLY A 31 5.56 -3.51 -11.75
N GLY A 32 4.27 -3.16 -11.62
CA GLY A 32 3.39 -2.75 -12.73
C GLY A 32 2.11 -2.06 -12.25
N GLY A 33 2.17 -1.48 -11.06
CA GLY A 33 1.07 -0.88 -10.32
C GLY A 33 1.41 -0.82 -8.83
N SER A 34 0.40 -0.57 -8.00
CA SER A 34 0.54 -0.64 -6.55
C SER A 34 -0.52 -1.53 -5.91
N PHE A 35 -0.26 -1.99 -4.68
CA PHE A 35 -1.28 -2.60 -3.82
C PHE A 35 -2.07 -1.53 -3.05
N TYR A 36 -3.30 -1.87 -2.67
CA TYR A 36 -4.18 -1.01 -1.87
C TYR A 36 -3.90 -1.17 -0.38
N ASP A 37 -3.61 -2.40 0.06
CA ASP A 37 -3.28 -2.74 1.43
C ASP A 37 -2.31 -3.94 1.48
N LEU A 38 -1.82 -4.23 2.69
CA LEU A 38 -0.88 -5.34 2.95
C LEU A 38 -1.58 -6.59 3.49
N ARG A 39 -2.87 -6.83 3.14
CA ARG A 39 -3.60 -8.02 3.65
C ARG A 39 -2.91 -9.35 3.35
N HIS A 40 -2.17 -9.39 2.24
CA HIS A 40 -1.40 -10.55 1.80
C HIS A 40 -0.13 -10.80 2.63
N VAL A 41 0.33 -9.80 3.39
CA VAL A 41 1.47 -9.91 4.31
C VAL A 41 0.99 -10.24 5.72
N THR A 42 -0.16 -9.69 6.12
CA THR A 42 -0.66 -9.80 7.50
C THR A 42 -1.55 -11.00 7.74
N GLN A 43 -2.16 -11.58 6.70
CA GLN A 43 -3.05 -12.72 6.85
C GLN A 43 -2.29 -14.05 6.63
N PRO A 44 -2.25 -14.96 7.61
CA PRO A 44 -1.64 -16.26 7.41
C PRO A 44 -2.45 -17.02 6.36
N SER A 45 -1.77 -17.44 5.30
CA SER A 45 -2.27 -18.24 4.18
C SER A 45 -2.80 -19.64 4.58
N GLY A 46 -2.86 -19.95 5.88
CA GLY A 46 -3.17 -21.25 6.46
C GLY A 46 -4.53 -21.38 7.17
N ALA A 47 -5.38 -20.36 7.19
CA ALA A 47 -6.78 -20.52 7.66
C ALA A 47 -7.69 -21.17 6.59
N GLN A 48 -7.13 -22.02 5.73
CA GLN A 48 -7.93 -22.91 4.89
C GLN A 48 -8.59 -23.94 5.79
N SER A 49 -9.92 -23.89 5.82
CA SER A 49 -10.79 -24.85 6.49
C SER A 49 -10.40 -26.28 6.11
N VAL A 50 -9.73 -26.98 7.03
CA VAL A 50 -9.33 -28.37 6.85
C VAL A 50 -10.59 -29.24 6.91
N MET A 51 -10.99 -29.79 5.76
CA MET A 51 -11.97 -30.86 5.52
C MET A 51 -13.44 -30.67 5.97
N SER A 52 -14.37 -30.77 5.02
CA SER A 52 -15.53 -31.65 5.21
C SER A 52 -15.90 -32.33 3.90
N HIS A 53 -16.05 -33.66 3.97
CA HIS A 53 -16.46 -34.53 2.88
C HIS A 53 -17.81 -34.11 2.29
N ALA A 54 -17.90 -34.22 0.97
CA ALA A 54 -19.09 -34.42 0.15
C ALA A 54 -20.43 -33.86 0.67
N THR A 55 -20.94 -32.79 0.05
CA THR A 55 -22.26 -32.78 -0.62
C THR A 55 -22.32 -31.55 -1.53
N ARG A 56 -22.56 -31.79 -2.82
CA ARG A 56 -22.83 -30.75 -3.82
C ARG A 56 -24.25 -30.22 -3.57
N THR A 57 -24.38 -29.03 -3.01
CA THR A 57 -25.67 -28.33 -2.92
C THR A 57 -25.50 -26.88 -3.36
N THR A 58 -26.19 -26.54 -4.44
CA THR A 58 -26.36 -25.19 -4.96
C THR A 58 -27.23 -24.37 -4.01
N VAL A 59 -26.69 -23.33 -3.38
CA VAL A 59 -27.46 -22.23 -2.77
C VAL A 59 -26.73 -20.91 -3.03
N SER A 60 -27.50 -19.96 -3.59
CA SER A 60 -27.19 -18.54 -3.75
C SER A 60 -26.67 -17.89 -2.46
N GLY A 61 -25.53 -17.18 -2.54
CA GLY A 61 -25.07 -16.29 -1.47
C GLY A 61 -23.56 -16.05 -1.53
N ASN A 62 -23.18 -14.83 -1.94
CA ASN A 62 -21.86 -14.18 -1.83
C ASN A 62 -20.64 -15.10 -1.73
N THR A 63 -19.94 -15.25 -2.84
CA THR A 63 -18.61 -15.86 -2.94
C THR A 63 -17.71 -15.30 -1.83
N LEU A 64 -17.45 -16.14 -0.83
CA LEU A 64 -16.52 -15.87 0.27
C LEU A 64 -15.14 -15.63 -0.35
N HIS A 65 -14.69 -14.38 -0.34
CA HIS A 65 -13.40 -13.96 -0.88
C HIS A 65 -12.31 -14.25 0.15
N SER A 66 -12.00 -15.52 0.39
CA SER A 66 -10.94 -15.95 1.32
C SER A 66 -9.88 -16.85 0.67
N ASP A 67 -9.52 -16.55 -0.58
CA ASP A 67 -8.31 -16.98 -1.29
C ASP A 67 -7.40 -15.76 -1.49
N VAL A 68 -6.71 -15.34 -0.43
CA VAL A 68 -6.27 -13.94 -0.23
C VAL A 68 -4.96 -13.62 -0.95
N GLY A 69 -5.01 -13.48 -2.28
CA GLY A 69 -3.95 -12.86 -3.06
C GLY A 69 -3.77 -11.35 -2.77
N PRO A 70 -2.70 -10.72 -3.28
CA PRO A 70 -2.46 -9.29 -3.10
C PRO A 70 -3.64 -8.43 -3.59
N ASN A 71 -4.12 -7.52 -2.74
CA ASN A 71 -5.18 -6.58 -3.11
C ASN A 71 -4.60 -5.46 -3.99
N ARG A 72 -4.63 -5.65 -5.31
CA ARG A 72 -4.14 -4.65 -6.27
C ARG A 72 -5.03 -3.41 -6.27
N ALA A 73 -4.41 -2.24 -6.19
CA ALA A 73 -5.13 -0.98 -6.32
C ALA A 73 -5.65 -0.82 -7.75
N ARG A 74 -6.93 -0.43 -7.89
CA ARG A 74 -7.48 0.05 -9.16
C ARG A 74 -6.69 1.28 -9.63
N TRP A 75 -6.70 1.55 -10.94
CA TRP A 75 -5.91 2.64 -11.51
C TRP A 75 -6.19 4.02 -10.90
N ASP A 76 -7.44 4.32 -10.53
CA ASP A 76 -7.76 5.58 -9.84
C ASP A 76 -7.10 5.68 -8.45
N TYR A 77 -7.04 4.57 -7.70
CA TYR A 77 -6.32 4.55 -6.42
C TYR A 77 -4.80 4.61 -6.63
N HIS A 78 -4.28 3.97 -7.69
CA HIS A 78 -2.88 4.12 -8.04
C HIS A 78 -2.50 5.58 -8.34
N ALA A 79 -3.36 6.30 -9.07
CA ALA A 79 -3.21 7.74 -9.32
C ALA A 79 -3.26 8.56 -8.03
N VAL A 80 -4.12 8.18 -7.08
CA VAL A 80 -4.15 8.79 -5.74
C VAL A 80 -2.81 8.59 -5.02
N HIS A 81 -2.25 7.39 -5.02
CA HIS A 81 -0.96 7.18 -4.35
C HIS A 81 0.17 7.99 -4.99
N ILE A 82 0.23 8.06 -6.33
CA ILE A 82 1.20 8.89 -7.05
C ILE A 82 1.09 10.35 -6.61
N ARG A 83 -0.13 10.89 -6.54
CA ARG A 83 -0.39 12.26 -6.12
C ARG A 83 0.06 12.49 -4.68
N GLN A 84 -0.27 11.58 -3.77
CA GLN A 84 0.12 11.66 -2.36
C GLN A 84 1.64 11.67 -2.19
N LEU A 85 2.37 10.76 -2.85
CA LEU A 85 3.83 10.71 -2.79
C LEU A 85 4.49 11.98 -3.33
N ARG A 86 3.95 12.56 -4.41
CA ARG A 86 4.42 13.85 -4.93
C ARG A 86 4.20 14.97 -3.92
N ILE A 87 3.02 15.07 -3.32
CA ILE A 87 2.73 16.08 -2.28
C ILE A 87 3.69 15.91 -1.10
N LEU A 88 3.86 14.69 -0.58
CA LEU A 88 4.78 14.41 0.52
C LEU A 88 6.23 14.81 0.17
N SER A 89 6.69 14.53 -1.06
CA SER A 89 8.02 14.94 -1.50
C SER A 89 8.23 16.46 -1.54
N THR A 90 7.15 17.24 -1.70
CA THR A 90 7.22 18.72 -1.65
C THR A 90 7.20 19.26 -0.23
N ILE A 91 6.43 18.64 0.68
CA ILE A 91 6.28 19.11 2.07
C ILE A 91 7.54 18.81 2.87
N ASP A 92 8.24 17.72 2.56
CA ASP A 92 9.38 17.22 3.31
C ASP A 92 10.68 17.26 2.46
N SER A 93 10.79 18.27 1.60
CA SER A 93 11.81 18.34 0.52
C SER A 93 13.27 18.25 0.97
N TYR A 94 13.56 18.50 2.25
CA TYR A 94 14.91 18.47 2.81
C TYR A 94 15.34 17.09 3.31
N SER A 95 14.43 16.12 3.39
CA SER A 95 14.71 14.79 3.90
C SER A 95 15.18 13.84 2.80
N GLU A 96 15.91 12.80 3.17
CA GLU A 96 16.28 11.72 2.23
C GLU A 96 15.05 10.90 1.79
N ARG A 97 14.01 10.81 2.63
CA ARG A 97 12.77 10.09 2.29
C ARG A 97 11.99 10.77 1.15
N ALA A 98 12.06 12.10 1.01
CA ALA A 98 11.45 12.81 -0.12
C ALA A 98 11.99 12.34 -1.48
N LYS A 99 13.30 12.05 -1.59
CA LYS A 99 13.90 11.49 -2.81
C LYS A 99 13.32 10.11 -3.12
N GLN A 100 13.19 9.24 -2.12
CA GLN A 100 12.60 7.91 -2.28
C GLN A 100 11.15 7.97 -2.75
N TRP A 101 10.34 8.88 -2.19
CA TRP A 101 8.95 9.08 -2.59
C TRP A 101 8.84 9.59 -4.02
N LEU A 102 9.69 10.55 -4.42
CA LEU A 102 9.71 11.07 -5.78
C LEU A 102 10.13 10.00 -6.81
N ILE A 103 11.16 9.21 -6.50
CA ILE A 103 11.58 8.08 -7.34
C ILE A 103 10.44 7.07 -7.51
N THR A 104 9.77 6.73 -6.41
CA THR A 104 8.63 5.79 -6.43
C THR A 104 7.46 6.36 -7.24
N ALA A 105 7.10 7.63 -7.04
CA ALA A 105 6.02 8.30 -7.77
C ALA A 105 6.30 8.37 -9.29
N ASN A 106 7.56 8.61 -9.68
CA ASN A 106 7.96 8.62 -11.08
C ASN A 106 7.88 7.22 -11.70
N ARG A 107 8.39 6.20 -11.01
CA ARG A 107 8.24 4.80 -11.43
C ARG A 107 6.78 4.39 -11.58
N TRP A 108 5.93 4.75 -10.61
CA TRP A 108 4.49 4.47 -10.64
C TRP A 108 3.76 5.23 -11.75
N THR A 109 4.21 6.45 -12.08
CA THR A 109 3.70 7.18 -13.25
C THR A 109 4.00 6.42 -14.55
N SER A 110 5.18 5.80 -14.68
CA SER A 110 5.48 4.95 -15.84
C SER A 110 4.56 3.73 -15.94
N TYR A 111 4.12 3.16 -14.81
CA TYR A 111 3.17 2.05 -14.81
C TYR A 111 1.82 2.43 -15.44
N MET A 112 1.38 3.70 -15.29
CA MET A 112 0.17 4.21 -15.95
C MET A 112 0.26 4.17 -17.48
N ALA A 113 1.46 4.21 -18.04
CA ALA A 113 1.73 4.10 -19.47
C ALA A 113 2.06 2.66 -19.92
N GLY A 114 1.88 1.67 -19.04
CA GLY A 114 2.10 0.25 -19.35
C GLY A 114 3.54 -0.24 -19.15
N PHE A 115 4.46 0.61 -18.69
CA PHE A 115 5.81 0.17 -18.32
C PHE A 115 5.78 -0.73 -17.08
N ARG A 116 6.78 -1.60 -16.96
CA ARG A 116 6.96 -2.53 -15.84
C ARG A 116 8.38 -2.46 -15.32
N SER A 117 8.57 -2.82 -14.06
CA SER A 117 9.91 -3.03 -13.51
C SER A 117 10.64 -4.14 -14.29
N PRO A 118 11.96 -4.00 -14.48
CA PRO A 118 12.78 -5.06 -15.07
C PRO A 118 12.64 -6.39 -14.31
N HIS A 119 12.75 -7.48 -15.04
CA HIS A 119 12.80 -8.85 -14.52
C HIS A 119 14.18 -9.45 -14.83
N ASN A 120 14.62 -10.38 -13.98
CA ASN A 120 15.90 -11.08 -14.12
C ASN A 120 15.75 -12.38 -14.91
#